data_AF-A0A0F0CGG7-F1
#
_entry.id   AF-A0A0F0CGG7-F1
#
_cell.length_a   1.000
_cell.length_b   1.000
_cell.length_c   1.000
_cell.angle_alpha   90.00
_cell.angle_beta   90.00
_cell.angle_gamma   90.00
#
_symmetry.space_group_name_H-M   'P 1'
#
loop_
_entity.id
_entity.type
_entity.pdbx_description
1 polymer ?
#
loop_
_entity_poly.entity_id
_entity_poly.type
_entity_poly.pdbx_seq_one_letter_code
_entity_poly.pdbx_strand_id
1 'polypeptide(L)'
;MEDYDFYITGYAKQIAYAKRLKYAAELDRDLTFYKIYIDVYDGRDKLFSFDHLDLVKIGYQFEVLSDCVYRVTWEETERIFTCGQREKPSDILQQNMPVHI
;
A
#
# COMPACT_ATOMS: atom_id res chain seq x y z
N MET A 1 15.52 6.75 -9.18
CA MET A 1 14.20 6.42 -8.59
C MET A 1 13.08 7.29 -9.13
N GLU A 2 13.35 8.40 -9.84
CA GLU A 2 12.31 9.23 -10.46
C GLU A 2 11.48 8.51 -11.52
N ASP A 3 11.99 7.43 -12.10
CA ASP A 3 11.33 6.71 -13.19
C ASP A 3 10.28 5.68 -12.74
N TYR A 4 10.18 5.38 -11.44
CA TYR A 4 9.26 4.37 -10.92
C TYR A 4 8.10 4.98 -10.14
N ASP A 5 6.89 4.53 -10.50
CA ASP A 5 5.64 4.87 -9.83
C ASP A 5 5.29 3.82 -8.78
N PHE A 6 4.93 4.29 -7.58
CA PHE A 6 4.57 3.46 -6.43
C PHE A 6 3.11 3.71 -6.05
N TYR A 7 2.31 2.64 -5.96
CA TYR A 7 0.91 2.75 -5.60
C TYR A 7 0.55 1.83 -4.45
N ILE A 8 -0.18 2.36 -3.47
CA ILE A 8 -0.81 1.52 -2.45
C ILE A 8 -2.00 0.81 -3.08
N THR A 9 -1.95 -0.52 -3.14
CA THR A 9 -2.98 -1.34 -3.79
C THR A 9 -3.96 -1.97 -2.81
N GLY A 10 -3.61 -1.99 -1.52
CA GLY A 10 -4.51 -2.43 -0.47
C GLY A 10 -3.78 -2.62 0.86
N TYR A 11 -4.54 -3.06 1.86
CA TYR A 11 -3.98 -3.44 3.15
C TYR A 11 -4.67 -4.70 3.68
N ALA A 12 -3.95 -5.45 4.52
CA ALA A 12 -4.48 -6.57 5.27
C ALA A 12 -4.13 -6.41 6.75
N LYS A 13 -5.11 -6.66 7.62
CA LYS A 13 -4.94 -6.59 9.06
C LYS A 13 -5.54 -7.82 9.71
N GLN A 14 -4.77 -8.48 10.57
CA GLN A 14 -5.26 -9.54 11.43
C GLN A 14 -4.86 -9.22 12.87
N ILE A 15 -5.83 -9.35 13.77
CA ILE A 15 -5.58 -9.27 15.22
C ILE A 15 -5.92 -10.65 15.78
N ALA A 16 -4.90 -11.37 16.23
CA ALA A 16 -5.03 -12.66 16.86
C ALA A 16 -4.85 -12.52 18.38
N TYR A 17 -5.59 -13.32 19.13
CA TYR A 17 -5.56 -13.29 20.59
C TYR A 17 -5.10 -14.66 21.12
N ALA A 18 -4.01 -14.67 21.89
CA ALA A 18 -3.54 -15.87 22.57
C ALA A 18 -4.51 -16.28 23.69
N LYS A 19 -5.11 -15.27 24.36
CA LYS A 19 -6.13 -15.48 25.39
C LYS A 19 -7.12 -14.33 25.41
N ARG A 20 -8.42 -14.68 25.49
CA ARG A 20 -9.50 -13.70 25.60
C ARG A 20 -10.21 -13.88 26.95
N LEU A 21 -10.04 -12.92 27.84
CA LEU A 21 -10.73 -12.83 29.14
C LEU A 21 -11.89 -11.83 29.04
N LYS A 22 -12.79 -11.86 30.03
CA LYS A 22 -14.00 -11.02 30.05
C LYS A 22 -13.71 -9.50 30.03
N TYR A 23 -12.52 -9.08 30.45
CA TYR A 23 -12.10 -7.67 30.57
C TYR A 23 -10.71 -7.38 29.99
N ALA A 24 -10.05 -8.38 29.38
CA ALA A 24 -8.70 -8.23 28.83
C ALA A 24 -8.49 -9.21 27.69
N ALA A 25 -7.64 -8.86 26.73
CA ALA A 25 -7.22 -9.75 25.67
C ALA A 25 -5.71 -9.67 25.50
N GLU A 26 -5.06 -10.81 25.48
CA GLU A 26 -3.63 -10.92 25.20
C GLU A 26 -3.45 -11.16 23.71
N LEU A 27 -2.67 -10.31 23.05
CA LEU A 27 -2.39 -10.43 21.62
C LEU A 27 -1.40 -11.56 21.37
N ASP A 28 -1.76 -12.44 20.43
CA ASP A 28 -0.80 -13.32 19.80
C ASP A 28 -0.03 -12.50 18.77
N ARG A 29 1.23 -12.15 19.07
CA ARG A 29 2.06 -11.29 18.21
C ARG A 29 2.58 -12.00 16.97
N ASP A 30 2.66 -13.33 16.98
CA ASP A 30 3.11 -14.12 15.83
C ASP A 30 2.01 -14.23 14.78
N LEU A 31 0.74 -14.22 15.22
CA LEU A 31 -0.43 -14.28 14.36
C LEU A 31 -1.08 -12.91 14.11
N THR A 32 -0.68 -11.86 14.82
CA THR A 32 -1.16 -10.48 14.59
C THR A 32 -0.27 -9.79 13.57
N PHE A 33 -0.88 -9.24 12.52
CA PHE A 33 -0.14 -8.49 11.51
C PHE A 33 -0.94 -7.32 10.93
N TYR A 34 -0.20 -6.36 10.40
CA TYR A 34 -0.70 -5.32 9.51
C TYR A 34 0.25 -5.26 8.31
N LYS A 35 -0.30 -5.28 7.10
CA LYS A 35 0.45 -5.24 5.84
C LYS A 35 -0.18 -4.21 4.93
N ILE A 36 0.64 -3.35 4.34
CA ILE A 36 0.27 -2.45 3.26
C ILE A 36 0.94 -2.98 2.00
N TYR A 37 0.16 -3.24 0.96
CA TYR A 37 0.64 -3.75 -0.32
C TYR A 37 0.93 -2.61 -1.27
N ILE A 38 2.08 -2.71 -1.93
CA ILE A 38 2.64 -1.68 -2.79
C ILE A 38 2.99 -2.32 -4.12
N ASP A 39 2.51 -1.74 -5.21
CA ASP A 39 2.90 -2.09 -6.56
C ASP A 39 3.88 -1.07 -7.12
N VAL A 40 4.90 -1.55 -7.84
CA VAL A 40 5.88 -0.73 -8.56
C VAL A 40 5.67 -0.87 -10.06
N TYR A 41 5.70 0.27 -10.75
CA TYR A 41 5.58 0.35 -12.19
C TYR A 41 6.74 1.12 -12.81
N ASP A 42 7.09 0.74 -14.04
CA ASP A 42 7.87 1.54 -14.97
C ASP A 42 6.99 1.86 -16.17
N GLY A 43 6.57 3.13 -16.28
CA GLY A 43 5.51 3.50 -17.20
C GLY A 43 4.28 2.62 -16.98
N ARG A 44 3.86 1.85 -17.99
CA ARG A 44 2.65 1.00 -17.94
C ARG A 44 2.88 -0.40 -17.37
N ASP A 45 4.12 -0.83 -17.26
CA ASP A 45 4.44 -2.20 -16.93
C ASP A 45 4.58 -2.36 -15.42
N LYS A 46 3.80 -3.29 -14.86
CA LYS A 46 3.95 -3.68 -13.46
C LYS A 46 5.24 -4.48 -13.33
N LEU A 47 6.17 -3.99 -12.54
CA LEU A 47 7.44 -4.68 -12.31
C LEU A 47 7.29 -5.75 -11.23
N PHE A 48 6.84 -5.35 -10.03
CA PHE A 48 6.69 -6.25 -8.90
C PHE A 48 5.74 -5.66 -7.85
N SER A 49 5.36 -6.50 -6.89
CA SER A 49 4.62 -6.13 -5.69
C SER A 49 5.43 -6.51 -4.45
N PHE A 50 5.29 -5.72 -3.40
CA PHE A 50 5.83 -6.05 -2.08
C PHE A 50 4.92 -5.50 -0.98
N ASP A 51 5.22 -5.84 0.28
CA ASP A 51 4.55 -5.23 1.42
C ASP A 51 5.48 -4.26 2.17
N HIS A 52 4.92 -3.26 2.84
CA HIS A 52 5.72 -2.21 3.50
C HIS A 52 6.77 -2.76 4.50
N LEU A 53 6.61 -3.98 5.04
CA LEU A 53 7.61 -4.56 5.94
C LEU A 53 8.89 -4.88 5.19
N ASP A 54 8.83 -5.16 3.89
CA ASP A 54 10.01 -5.40 3.07
C ASP A 54 10.86 -4.12 2.93
N LEU A 55 10.23 -2.94 2.82
CA LEU A 55 10.91 -1.64 2.88
C LEU A 55 11.57 -1.41 4.24
N VAL A 56 10.83 -1.69 5.32
CA VAL A 56 11.36 -1.55 6.69
C VAL A 56 12.55 -2.47 6.93
N LYS A 57 12.52 -3.71 6.43
CA LYS A 57 13.64 -4.67 6.56
C LYS A 57 14.92 -4.19 5.87
N ILE A 58 14.79 -3.46 4.75
CA ILE A 58 15.94 -2.88 4.05
C ILE A 58 16.29 -1.46 4.56
N GLY A 59 15.64 -1.03 5.65
CA GLY A 59 15.98 0.14 6.45
C GLY A 59 15.25 1.44 6.08
N TYR A 60 14.25 1.40 5.20
CA TYR A 60 13.40 2.55 4.95
C TYR A 60 12.52 2.82 6.16
N GLN A 61 12.28 4.10 6.44
CA GLN A 61 11.27 4.51 7.39
C GLN A 61 9.93 4.60 6.67
N PHE A 62 8.89 4.01 7.27
CA PHE A 62 7.54 3.98 6.72
C PHE A 62 6.57 4.56 7.75
N GLU A 63 6.09 5.78 7.50
CA GLU A 63 5.23 6.54 8.41
C GLU A 63 3.82 6.66 7.83
N VAL A 64 2.81 6.45 8.67
CA VAL A 64 1.41 6.67 8.32
C VAL A 64 1.05 8.13 8.59
N LEU A 65 0.69 8.88 7.55
CA LEU A 65 0.28 10.29 7.68
C LEU A 65 -1.24 10.44 7.83
N SER A 66 -1.99 9.70 7.03
CA SER A 66 -3.45 9.60 7.10
C SER A 66 -3.92 8.27 6.53
N ASP A 67 -5.24 8.05 6.49
CA ASP A 67 -5.78 6.95 5.71
C ASP A 67 -5.23 7.05 4.28
N CYS A 68 -4.67 5.94 3.78
CA CYS A 68 -4.18 5.82 2.41
C CYS A 68 -3.03 6.78 2.01
N VAL A 69 -2.38 7.47 2.96
CA VAL A 69 -1.25 8.37 2.70
C VAL A 69 -0.09 8.03 3.63
N TYR A 70 1.07 7.74 3.04
CA TYR A 70 2.24 7.24 3.74
C TYR A 70 3.49 8.00 3.32
N ARG A 71 4.34 8.33 4.28
CA ARG A 71 5.68 8.88 4.01
C ARG A 71 6.69 7.75 4.06
N VAL A 72 7.53 7.68 3.03
CA VAL A 72 8.60 6.69 2.91
C VAL A 72 9.92 7.43 2.79
N THR A 73 10.81 7.22 3.74
CA THR A 73 12.09 7.95 3.84
C THR A 73 13.27 6.99 3.80
N TRP A 74 14.28 7.33 3.02
CA TRP A 74 15.58 6.67 2.99
C TRP A 74 16.68 7.73 2.98
N GLU A 75 17.51 7.73 4.03
CA GLU A 75 18.52 8.76 4.28
C GLU A 75 17.90 10.18 4.18
N GLU A 76 18.33 10.99 3.21
CA GLU A 76 17.81 12.35 3.00
C GLU A 76 16.66 12.42 1.98
N THR A 77 16.26 11.30 1.39
CA THR A 77 15.17 11.25 0.40
C THR A 77 13.84 10.89 1.06
N GLU A 78 12.83 11.72 0.87
CA GLU A 78 11.44 11.40 1.25
C GLU A 78 10.54 11.26 0.01
N ARG A 79 9.56 10.36 0.09
CA ARG A 79 8.47 10.23 -0.88
C ARG A 79 7.14 10.02 -0.18
N ILE A 80 6.07 10.48 -0.82
CA ILE A 80 4.69 10.24 -0.39
C ILE A 80 4.09 9.15 -1.28
N PHE A 81 3.63 8.06 -0.66
CA PHE A 81 2.85 7.03 -1.31
C PHE A 81 1.38 7.24 -0.99
N THR A 82 0.54 7.25 -2.01
CA THR A 82 -0.90 7.33 -1.87
C THR A 82 -1.54 6.09 -2.49
N CYS A 83 -2.77 5.74 -2.10
CA CYS A 83 -3.52 4.82 -2.95
C CYS A 83 -3.88 5.56 -4.23
N GLY A 84 -3.51 4.95 -5.34
CA GLY A 84 -4.00 5.32 -6.65
C GLY A 84 -4.86 4.19 -7.16
N GLN A 85 -6.05 4.53 -7.66
CA GLN A 85 -6.57 3.76 -8.79
C GLN A 85 -5.81 4.27 -10.01
N ARG A 86 -4.99 3.41 -10.60
CA ARG A 86 -4.56 3.67 -11.97
C ARG A 86 -5.82 3.54 -12.82
N GLU A 87 -6.24 4.61 -13.49
CA GLU A 87 -7.27 4.48 -14.53
C GLU A 87 -6.78 3.38 -15.48
N LYS A 88 -7.50 2.26 -15.53
CA LYS A 88 -7.16 1.23 -16.49
C LYS A 88 -7.42 1.86 -17.87
N PRO A 89 -6.64 1.53 -18.91
CA PRO A 89 -6.91 2.02 -20.27
C PRO A 89 -8.36 1.76 -20.74
N SER A 90 -9.03 0.74 -20.17
CA SER A 90 -10.45 0.47 -20.36
C SER A 90 -11.38 1.59 -19.89
N ASP A 91 -10.99 2.30 -18.84
CA ASP A 91 -11.83 3.31 -18.17
C ASP A 91 -11.80 4.63 -18.97
N ILE A 92 -10.68 4.93 -19.61
CA ILE A 92 -10.50 6.08 -20.52
C ILE A 92 -11.30 5.89 -21.82
N LEU A 93 -11.40 4.65 -22.33
CA LEU A 93 -12.17 4.33 -23.54
C LEU A 93 -13.69 4.39 -23.31
N GLN A 94 -14.16 4.19 -22.08
CA GLN A 94 -15.59 4.30 -21.76
C GLN A 94 -16.07 5.76 -21.63
N GLN A 95 -15.20 6.70 -21.29
CA GLN A 95 -15.56 8.12 -21.16
C GLN A 95 -15.66 8.86 -22.51
N ASN A 96 -15.09 8.31 -23.59
CA ASN A 96 -15.02 8.96 -24.90
C ASN A 96 -15.97 8.40 -25.97
N MET A 97 -16.91 7.52 -25.60
CA MET A 97 -17.96 7.10 -26.54
C MET A 97 -19.08 8.15 -26.55
N PRO A 98 -19.34 8.83 -27.68
CA PRO A 98 -20.51 9.69 -27.79
C PRO A 98 -21.76 8.81 -27.66
N VAL A 99 -22.59 9.09 -26.66
CA VAL A 99 -23.93 8.54 -26.58
C VAL A 99 -24.70 9.10 -27.76
N HIS A 100 -24.91 8.29 -28.80
CA HIS A 100 -25.93 8.58 -29.80
C HIS A 100 -27.29 8.32 -29.17
N ILE A 101 -28.00 9.41 -28.87
CA ILE A 101 -29.44 9.44 -28.62
C ILE A 101 -30.13 9.55 -29.98
#